data_AF-A0A378VZJ9-F1
#
_entry.id   AF-A0A378VZJ9-F1
#
_cell.length_a   1.000
_cell.length_b   1.000
_cell.length_c   1.000
_cell.angle_alpha   90.00
_cell.angle_beta   90.00
_cell.angle_gamma   90.00
#
_symmetry.space_group_name_H-M   'P 1'
#
loop_
_entity.id
_entity.type
_entity.pdbx_description
1 polymer ?
#
loop_
_entity_poly.entity_id
_entity_poly.type
_entity_poly.pdbx_seq_one_letter_code
_entity_poly.pdbx_strand_id
1 'polypeptide(L)' 'MHNAVNIPVDQIVRRIYEAAPDKDTPVNLYCRSGRRAEAALQELKKAGYTNVANHGGYEDLLKKGMK' A
#
# COMPACT_ATOMS: atom_id res chain seq x y z
N MET A 1 -7.37 8.91 -7.62
CA MET A 1 -7.36 8.04 -6.43
C MET A 1 -8.49 8.47 -5.50
N HIS A 2 -9.73 8.19 -5.87
CA HIS A 2 -10.90 8.65 -5.11
C HIS A 2 -11.29 7.68 -3.97
N ASN A 3 -10.58 6.54 -3.84
CA ASN A 3 -10.90 5.46 -2.89
C ASN A 3 -9.68 4.94 -2.12
N ALA A 4 -8.64 5.76 -1.95
CA ALA A 4 -7.47 5.36 -1.17
C ALA A 4 -7.80 5.34 0.32
N VAL A 5 -7.63 4.18 0.96
CA VAL A 5 -7.83 4.02 2.41
C VAL A 5 -6.56 4.41 3.13
N ASN A 6 -6.64 5.36 4.06
CA ASN A 6 -5.53 5.69 4.93
C ASN A 6 -5.42 4.62 6.03
N ILE A 7 -4.44 3.74 5.89
CA ILE A 7 -4.12 2.70 6.88
C ILE A 7 -2.71 2.99 7.45
N PRO A 8 -2.59 3.19 8.78
CA PRO A 8 -1.29 3.28 9.45
C PRO A 8 -0.47 2.00 9.26
N VAL A 9 0.85 2.13 9.11
CA VAL A 9 1.74 0.98 8.82
C VAL A 9 1.74 -0.05 9.94
N ASP A 10 1.59 0.38 11.18
CA ASP A 10 1.44 -0.46 12.38
C ASP A 10 0.17 -1.30 12.38
N GLN A 11 -0.86 -0.88 11.63
CA GLN A 11 -2.14 -1.56 11.53
C GLN A 11 -2.35 -2.25 10.18
N ILE A 12 -1.41 -2.13 9.23
CA ILE A 12 -1.60 -2.59 7.85
C ILE A 12 -1.95 -4.08 7.80
N VAL A 13 -1.25 -4.93 8.54
CA VAL A 13 -1.48 -6.39 8.53
C VAL A 13 -2.86 -6.77 9.07
N ARG A 14 -3.44 -5.98 9.98
CA ARG A 14 -4.77 -6.25 10.55
C ARG A 14 -5.89 -5.69 9.70
N ARG A 15 -5.70 -4.49 9.15
CA ARG A 15 -6.72 -3.76 8.40
C ARG A 15 -6.68 -4.02 6.91
N ILE A 16 -5.61 -4.62 6.38
CA ILE A 16 -5.51 -4.96 4.96
C ILE A 16 -6.66 -5.87 4.53
N TYR A 17 -7.17 -6.76 5.40
CA TYR A 17 -8.32 -7.60 5.10
C TYR A 17 -9.61 -6.80 4.82
N GLU A 18 -9.74 -5.57 5.35
CA GLU A 18 -10.88 -4.68 5.05
C GLU A 18 -10.82 -4.13 3.61
N ALA A 19 -9.61 -4.01 3.05
CA ALA A 19 -9.37 -3.42 1.72
C ALA A 19 -9.06 -4.48 0.65
N ALA A 20 -8.40 -5.56 1.04
CA ALA A 20 -7.89 -6.64 0.20
C ALA A 20 -7.93 -7.96 1.02
N PRO A 21 -9.12 -8.58 1.13
CA PRO A 21 -9.27 -9.85 1.85
C PRO A 21 -8.48 -10.99 1.19
N ASP A 22 -8.40 -11.00 -0.14
CA ASP A 22 -7.62 -11.99 -0.89
C ASP A 22 -6.16 -11.57 -1.04
N LYS A 23 -5.23 -12.51 -0.82
CA LYS A 23 -3.78 -12.26 -0.85
C LYS A 23 -3.21 -11.96 -2.23
N ASP A 24 -3.92 -12.37 -3.29
CA ASP A 24 -3.58 -12.07 -4.69
C ASP A 24 -4.15 -10.73 -5.17
N THR A 25 -4.96 -10.06 -4.35
CA THR A 25 -5.49 -8.74 -4.67
C THR A 25 -4.33 -7.77 -4.94
N PRO A 26 -4.35 -7.04 -6.06
CA PRO A 26 -3.36 -6.00 -6.31
C PRO A 26 -3.46 -4.88 -5.27
N VAL A 27 -2.45 -4.74 -4.41
CA VAL A 27 -2.37 -3.69 -3.39
C VAL A 27 -1.34 -2.66 -3.80
N ASN A 28 -1.80 -1.44 -4.05
CA ASN A 28 -0.95 -0.30 -4.40
C ASN A 28 -0.71 0.55 -3.14
N LEU A 29 0.51 0.51 -2.63
CA LEU A 29 0.93 1.28 -1.47
C LEU A 29 1.59 2.58 -1.91
N TYR A 30 1.28 3.66 -1.19
CA TYR A 30 1.99 4.92 -1.31
C TYR A 30 2.02 5.60 0.05
N CYS A 31 2.98 6.50 0.24
CA CYS A 31 2.94 7.40 1.39
C CYS A 31 3.45 8.78 0.99
N ARG A 32 3.55 9.73 1.92
CA ARG A 32 4.07 11.07 1.58
C ARG A 32 5.48 11.04 0.97
N SER A 33 6.37 10.17 1.46
CA SER A 33 7.81 10.16 1.15
C SER A 33 8.39 8.79 0.78
N GLY A 34 7.57 7.80 0.41
CA GLY A 34 7.95 6.41 0.11
C GLY A 34 8.28 5.51 1.31
N ARG A 35 8.96 6.00 2.35
CA ARG A 35 9.50 5.16 3.46
C ARG A 35 8.47 4.31 4.21
N ARG A 36 7.26 4.83 4.45
CA ARG A 36 6.19 4.08 5.14
C ARG A 36 5.54 3.03 4.23
N ALA A 37 5.45 3.32 2.93
CA ALA A 37 4.93 2.38 1.96
C ALA A 37 5.89 1.18 1.78
N GLU A 38 7.20 1.42 1.87
CA GLU A 38 8.22 0.36 1.91
C GLU A 38 8.01 -0.58 3.11
N ALA A 39 7.85 -0.01 4.32
CA ALA A 39 7.61 -0.80 5.53
C ALA A 39 6.31 -1.61 5.42
N ALA A 40 5.22 -1.00 4.95
CA ALA A 40 3.96 -1.68 4.72
C ALA A 40 4.09 -2.81 3.68
N LEU A 41 4.87 -2.61 2.61
CA LEU A 41 5.14 -3.62 1.58
C LEU A 41 5.79 -4.86 2.19
N GLN A 42 6.80 -4.67 3.03
CA GLN A 42 7.52 -5.77 3.69
C GLN A 42 6.59 -6.56 4.62
N GLU A 43 5.79 -5.86 5.43
CA GLU A 43 4.85 -6.50 6.35
C GLU A 43 3.76 -7.29 5.61
N LEU A 44 3.22 -6.74 4.51
CA LEU A 44 2.24 -7.45 3.69
C LEU A 44 2.83 -8.68 2.98
N LYS A 45 4.06 -8.58 2.46
CA LYS A 45 4.77 -9.74 1.89
C LYS A 45 4.98 -10.83 2.93
N LYS A 46 5.38 -10.47 4.16
CA LYS A 46 5.49 -11.43 5.27
C LYS A 46 4.15 -12.07 5.64
N ALA A 47 3.05 -11.33 5.53
CA ALA A 47 1.69 -11.87 5.72
C ALA A 47 1.23 -12.79 4.57
N GLY A 48 2.00 -12.87 3.48
CA GLY A 48 1.75 -13.74 2.33
C GLY A 48 1.03 -13.05 1.17
N TYR A 49 0.93 -11.73 1.16
CA TYR A 49 0.45 -11.01 -0.02
C TYR A 49 1.50 -11.05 -1.12
N THR A 50 1.10 -11.57 -2.27
CA THR A 50 1.96 -11.79 -3.45
C THR A 50 1.99 -10.55 -4.34
N ASN A 51 0.87 -9.82 -4.38
CA ASN A 51 0.62 -8.78 -5.37
C ASN A 51 0.59 -7.37 -4.73
N VAL A 52 1.71 -6.97 -4.13
CA VAL A 52 1.84 -5.67 -3.45
C VAL A 52 2.91 -4.83 -4.13
N ALA A 53 2.56 -3.61 -4.51
CA ALA A 53 3.44 -2.67 -5.20
C ALA A 53 3.59 -1.37 -4.38
N ASN A 54 4.84 -0.95 -4.14
CA ASN A 54 5.14 0.35 -3.56
C ASN A 54 5.31 1.37 -4.70
N HIS A 55 4.44 2.37 -4.76
CA HIS A 55 4.50 3.45 -5.74
C HIS A 55 5.31 4.67 -5.27
N GLY A 56 5.85 4.64 -4.05
CA GLY A 56 6.74 5.66 -3.52
C GLY A 56 6.00 6.78 -2.79
N GLY A 57 6.49 8.00 -3.00
CA GLY A 57 5.92 9.23 -2.47
C GLY A 57 4.62 9.62 -3.15
N TYR A 58 3.82 10.47 -2.49
CA TYR A 58 2.66 11.10 -3.10
C TYR A 58 3.07 11.94 -4.32
N GLU A 59 4.25 12.56 -4.25
CA GLU A 59 4.84 13.28 -5.38
C GLU A 59 5.18 12.35 -6.56
N ASP A 60 5.61 11.11 -6.30
CA ASP A 60 5.88 10.13 -7.36
C ASP A 60 4.58 9.68 -8.05
N LEU A 61 3.50 9.54 -7.29
CA LEU A 61 2.17 9.27 -7.84
C LEU A 61 1.67 10.42 -8.72
N LEU A 62 1.84 11.66 -8.26
CA LEU A 62 1.49 12.85 -9.03
C LEU A 62 2.29 12.93 -10.33
N LYS A 63 3.61 12.66 -10.27
CA LYS A 63 4.47 12.60 -11.46
C LYS A 63 4.06 11.49 -12.44
N LYS A 64 3.56 10.36 -11.93
CA LYS A 64 3.04 9.25 -12.74
C LYS A 64 1.65 9.51 -13.32
N GLY A 65 1.03 10.66 -13.04
CA GLY A 65 -0.31 11.00 -13.57
C GLY A 65 -1.45 10.19 -12.96
N MET A 66 -1.20 9.47 -11.86
CA MET A 66 -2.23 8.74 -11.13
C MET A 66 -3.02 9.71 -10.25
N LYS A 67 -3.96 10.45 -10.85
CA LYS A 67 -4.84 11.40 -10.16
C LYS A 67 -6.09 10.74 -9.58
#